data_AF-A0A6J4KLW3-F1
#
_entry.id   AF-A0A6J4KLW3-F1
#
_cell.length_a   1.000
_cell.length_b   1.000
_cell.length_c   1.000
_cell.angle_alpha   90.00
_cell.angle_beta   90.00
_cell.angle_gamma   90.00
#
_symmetry.space_group_name_H-M   'P 1'
#
loop_
_entity.id
_entity.type
_entity.pdbx_description
1 polymer ?
#
loop_
_entity_poly.entity_id
_entity_poly.type
_entity_poly.pdbx_seq_one_letter_code
_entity_poly.pdbx_strand_id
1 'polypeptide(L)'
;QALRVGKRVQTETGIGSAGRSLVTAADDLLALERGSLEGRRVLVVGAGQTAGPAARTAAAAGAHVSCANRTLAKAERLAEAVGGRAVPLDQLDAALAGTDVLVTCTGARSMTIGADQLAGTPVAGVVDLALPPDVSEDVHGLGISLVNLDRLVAGRDDDTGSTEVAEARALVRAEVRDFLGLRRAAQVAPTVVALRSMASEVVAGEMARLSTRLPTLDDRERDEVQRTVRRVVDKLLHQPTVRVQALSTDPDAVDYAAALRELFALDPQTVAAVMSAEVPSA
;
A
#
# COMPACT_ATOMS: atom_id res chain seq x y z
N GLN A 1 0.74 3.66 -5.37
CA GLN A 1 1.74 2.61 -5.68
C GLN A 1 1.60 1.37 -4.79
N ALA A 2 1.56 1.49 -3.46
CA ALA A 2 1.44 0.34 -2.54
C ALA A 2 0.31 -0.65 -2.88
N LEU A 3 -0.91 -0.17 -3.18
CA LEU A 3 -2.04 -1.03 -3.59
C LEU A 3 -1.77 -1.81 -4.89
N ARG A 4 -1.07 -1.20 -5.86
CA ARG A 4 -0.68 -1.84 -7.12
C ARG A 4 0.35 -2.93 -6.85
N VAL A 5 1.39 -2.61 -6.07
CA VAL A 5 2.45 -3.57 -5.69
C VAL A 5 1.87 -4.74 -4.90
N GLY A 6 0.96 -4.48 -3.96
CA GLY A 6 0.26 -5.54 -3.22
C GLY A 6 -0.50 -6.50 -4.14
N LYS A 7 -1.23 -5.98 -5.14
CA LYS A 7 -1.88 -6.82 -6.15
C LYS A 7 -0.89 -7.63 -6.97
N ARG A 8 0.22 -7.02 -7.41
CA ARG A 8 1.28 -7.71 -8.15
C ARG A 8 1.89 -8.85 -7.35
N VAL A 9 2.25 -8.59 -6.09
CA VAL A 9 2.75 -9.63 -5.17
C VAL A 9 1.75 -10.78 -5.05
N GLN A 10 0.46 -10.48 -4.96
CA GLN A 10 -0.59 -11.52 -4.90
C GLN A 10 -0.73 -12.34 -6.19
N THR A 11 -0.55 -11.73 -7.36
CA THR A 11 -0.77 -12.39 -8.66
C THR A 11 0.48 -13.01 -9.26
N GLU A 12 1.65 -12.47 -8.95
CA GLU A 12 2.94 -12.86 -9.56
C GLU A 12 3.78 -13.76 -8.65
N THR A 13 3.37 -13.98 -7.39
CA THR A 13 4.07 -14.87 -6.45
C THR A 13 3.12 -15.91 -5.89
N GLY A 14 3.66 -17.03 -5.38
CA GLY A 14 2.84 -18.06 -4.74
C GLY A 14 2.16 -17.63 -3.43
N ILE A 15 2.46 -16.44 -2.89
CA ILE A 15 1.96 -15.99 -1.58
C ILE A 15 0.43 -15.83 -1.54
N GLY A 16 -0.21 -15.59 -2.69
CA GLY A 16 -1.68 -15.54 -2.79
C GLY A 16 -2.35 -16.88 -2.46
N SER A 17 -1.62 -18.00 -2.60
CA SER A 17 -2.11 -19.33 -2.25
C SER A 17 -2.02 -19.64 -0.74
N ALA A 18 -1.19 -18.90 0.02
CA ALA A 18 -1.02 -19.10 1.46
C ALA A 18 -2.34 -18.92 2.23
N GLY A 19 -3.21 -18.02 1.79
CA GLY A 19 -4.55 -17.83 2.37
C GLY A 19 -5.44 -19.07 2.28
N ARG A 20 -5.29 -19.91 1.24
CA ARG A 20 -5.97 -21.20 1.16
C ARG A 20 -5.38 -22.19 2.17
N SER A 21 -4.05 -22.24 2.28
CA SER A 21 -3.37 -23.13 3.23
C SER A 21 -3.74 -22.82 4.69
N LEU A 22 -3.87 -21.53 5.04
CA LEU A 22 -4.27 -21.11 6.38
C LEU A 22 -5.72 -21.50 6.70
N VAL A 23 -6.62 -21.32 5.75
CA VAL A 23 -8.02 -21.74 5.91
C VAL A 23 -8.13 -23.25 6.12
N THR A 24 -7.43 -24.05 5.31
CA THR A 24 -7.45 -25.51 5.46
C THR A 24 -6.84 -25.95 6.79
N ALA A 25 -5.70 -25.39 7.18
CA ALA A 25 -5.08 -25.70 8.47
C ALA A 25 -5.98 -25.33 9.66
N ALA A 26 -6.71 -24.23 9.56
CA ALA A 26 -7.66 -23.82 10.59
C ALA A 26 -8.88 -24.75 10.69
N ASP A 27 -9.38 -25.20 9.55
CA ASP A 27 -10.48 -26.16 9.49
C ASP A 27 -10.06 -27.51 10.08
N ASP A 28 -8.87 -28.02 9.72
CA ASP A 28 -8.32 -29.26 10.28
C ASP A 28 -8.19 -29.18 11.81
N LEU A 29 -7.68 -28.06 12.32
CA LEU A 29 -7.51 -27.85 13.76
C LEU A 29 -8.86 -27.74 14.47
N LEU A 30 -9.84 -27.06 13.87
CA LEU A 30 -11.18 -26.97 14.43
C LEU A 30 -11.91 -28.32 14.40
N ALA A 31 -11.74 -29.09 13.32
CA ALA A 31 -12.34 -30.42 13.17
C ALA A 31 -11.81 -31.41 14.20
N LEU A 32 -10.52 -31.32 14.56
CA LEU A 32 -9.93 -32.11 15.65
C LEU A 32 -10.58 -31.81 17.01
N GLU A 33 -10.99 -30.56 17.24
CA GLU A 33 -11.54 -30.11 18.54
C GLU A 33 -13.05 -30.21 18.64
N ARG A 34 -13.77 -30.05 17.52
CA ARG A 34 -15.24 -29.90 17.47
C ARG A 34 -15.95 -30.90 16.55
N GLY A 35 -15.20 -31.71 15.82
CA GLY A 35 -15.73 -32.70 14.88
C GLY A 35 -16.08 -32.11 13.50
N SER A 36 -16.77 -32.92 12.68
CA SER A 36 -17.12 -32.57 11.30
C SER A 36 -18.00 -31.31 11.18
N LEU A 37 -17.79 -30.55 10.10
CA LEU A 37 -18.64 -29.43 9.68
C LEU A 37 -19.90 -29.87 8.92
N GLU A 38 -20.05 -31.16 8.62
CA GLU A 38 -21.20 -31.67 7.86
C GLU A 38 -22.52 -31.31 8.56
N GLY A 39 -23.42 -30.62 7.85
CA GLY A 39 -24.71 -30.15 8.35
C GLY A 39 -24.63 -28.99 9.36
N ARG A 40 -23.43 -28.47 9.68
CA ARG A 40 -23.26 -27.32 10.58
C ARG A 40 -23.54 -26.01 9.87
N ARG A 41 -23.91 -24.98 10.64
CA ARG A 41 -24.16 -23.62 10.15
C ARG A 41 -22.89 -22.79 10.35
N VAL A 42 -22.25 -22.41 9.25
CA VAL A 42 -21.01 -21.65 9.24
C VAL A 42 -21.29 -20.22 8.81
N LEU A 43 -20.87 -19.24 9.62
CA LEU A 43 -20.94 -17.82 9.28
C LEU A 43 -19.55 -17.29 8.95
N VAL A 44 -19.36 -16.81 7.72
CA VAL A 44 -18.13 -16.14 7.29
C VAL A 44 -18.33 -14.63 7.33
N VAL A 45 -17.57 -13.94 8.17
CA VAL A 45 -17.61 -12.48 8.30
C VAL A 45 -16.40 -11.88 7.60
N GLY A 46 -16.67 -11.13 6.53
CA GLY A 46 -15.67 -10.53 5.66
C GLY A 46 -15.84 -10.96 4.20
N ALA A 47 -15.22 -10.21 3.30
CA ALA A 47 -15.18 -10.52 1.86
C ALA A 47 -13.77 -10.30 1.29
N GLY A 48 -12.76 -10.55 2.14
CA GLY A 48 -11.35 -10.46 1.80
C GLY A 48 -10.85 -11.67 0.99
N GLN A 49 -9.52 -11.74 0.81
CA GLN A 49 -8.89 -12.81 0.05
C GLN A 49 -9.09 -14.20 0.68
N THR A 50 -9.19 -14.27 2.01
CA THR A 50 -9.40 -15.51 2.77
C THR A 50 -10.87 -15.92 2.87
N ALA A 51 -11.82 -14.99 2.68
CA ALA A 51 -13.25 -15.25 2.79
C ALA A 51 -13.74 -16.27 1.72
N GLY A 52 -13.27 -16.11 0.48
CA GLY A 52 -13.56 -17.04 -0.63
C GLY A 52 -13.16 -18.49 -0.34
N PRO A 53 -11.86 -18.74 -0.06
CA PRO A 53 -11.39 -20.04 0.37
C PRO A 53 -12.10 -20.58 1.61
N ALA A 54 -12.36 -19.76 2.64
CA ALA A 54 -13.07 -20.17 3.85
C ALA A 54 -14.49 -20.68 3.54
N ALA A 55 -15.28 -19.89 2.81
CA ALA A 55 -16.62 -20.27 2.41
C ALA A 55 -16.64 -21.56 1.57
N ARG A 56 -15.71 -21.69 0.61
CA ARG A 56 -15.62 -22.90 -0.23
C ARG A 56 -15.21 -24.14 0.56
N THR A 57 -14.30 -24.00 1.51
CA THR A 57 -13.83 -25.11 2.34
C THR A 57 -14.96 -25.61 3.23
N ALA A 58 -15.65 -24.71 3.92
CA ALA A 58 -16.83 -25.04 4.72
C ALA A 58 -17.95 -25.69 3.88
N ALA A 59 -18.25 -25.15 2.70
CA ALA A 59 -19.26 -25.72 1.81
C ALA A 59 -18.87 -27.12 1.30
N ALA A 60 -17.59 -27.32 0.94
CA ALA A 60 -17.07 -28.62 0.52
C ALA A 60 -17.10 -29.67 1.65
N ALA A 61 -17.01 -29.23 2.91
CA ALA A 61 -17.19 -30.06 4.09
C ALA A 61 -18.68 -30.34 4.43
N GLY A 62 -19.63 -29.88 3.61
CA GLY A 62 -21.06 -30.12 3.80
C GLY A 62 -21.77 -29.14 4.75
N ALA A 63 -21.15 -28.00 5.06
CA ALA A 63 -21.76 -26.99 5.92
C ALA A 63 -22.78 -26.09 5.18
N HIS A 64 -23.74 -25.58 5.92
CA HIS A 64 -24.62 -24.49 5.49
C HIS A 64 -23.93 -23.14 5.70
N VAL A 65 -23.46 -22.52 4.61
CA VAL A 65 -22.66 -21.29 4.67
C VAL A 65 -23.52 -20.04 4.57
N SER A 66 -23.31 -19.11 5.50
CA SER A 66 -23.77 -17.72 5.43
C SER A 66 -22.58 -16.77 5.36
N CYS A 67 -22.70 -15.68 4.62
CA CYS A 67 -21.63 -14.69 4.43
C CYS A 67 -22.12 -13.31 4.87
N ALA A 68 -21.40 -12.67 5.79
CA ALA A 68 -21.69 -11.32 6.25
C ALA A 68 -20.58 -10.34 5.85
N ASN A 69 -20.95 -9.15 5.38
CA ASN A 69 -19.96 -8.12 5.05
C ASN A 69 -20.58 -6.71 5.07
N ARG A 70 -19.76 -5.69 5.37
CA ARG A 70 -20.21 -4.29 5.40
C ARG A 70 -20.82 -3.83 4.08
N THR A 71 -20.26 -4.28 2.97
CA THR A 71 -20.86 -4.11 1.63
C THR A 71 -21.62 -5.38 1.29
N LEU A 72 -22.95 -5.33 1.36
CA LEU A 72 -23.84 -6.48 1.11
C LEU A 72 -23.55 -7.14 -0.25
N ALA A 73 -23.38 -6.36 -1.30
CA ALA A 73 -23.06 -6.86 -2.65
C ALA A 73 -21.76 -7.70 -2.73
N LYS A 74 -20.84 -7.60 -1.76
CA LYS A 74 -19.67 -8.49 -1.68
C LYS A 74 -20.01 -9.81 -0.98
N ALA A 75 -20.87 -9.78 0.04
CA ALA A 75 -21.37 -10.98 0.70
C ALA A 75 -22.25 -11.81 -0.24
N GLU A 76 -23.12 -11.16 -1.02
CA GLU A 76 -23.95 -11.80 -2.06
C GLU A 76 -23.10 -12.59 -3.06
N ARG A 77 -22.09 -11.96 -3.63
CA ARG A 77 -21.16 -12.63 -4.57
C ARG A 77 -20.41 -13.80 -3.94
N LEU A 78 -20.04 -13.69 -2.67
CA LEU A 78 -19.35 -14.76 -1.96
C LEU A 78 -20.29 -15.95 -1.69
N ALA A 79 -21.50 -15.65 -1.21
CA ALA A 79 -22.53 -16.64 -0.91
C ALA A 79 -22.98 -17.38 -2.18
N GLU A 80 -23.21 -16.66 -3.29
CA GLU A 80 -23.59 -17.23 -4.59
C GLU A 80 -22.59 -18.29 -5.06
N ALA A 81 -21.28 -18.02 -4.91
CA ALA A 81 -20.22 -18.94 -5.33
C ALA A 81 -20.19 -20.28 -4.58
N VAL A 82 -20.91 -20.40 -3.46
CA VAL A 82 -20.97 -21.60 -2.62
C VAL A 82 -22.39 -22.09 -2.36
N GLY A 83 -23.40 -21.50 -3.02
CA GLY A 83 -24.81 -21.81 -2.76
C GLY A 83 -25.28 -21.43 -1.35
N GLY A 84 -24.62 -20.46 -0.72
CA GLY A 84 -24.91 -19.98 0.64
C GLY A 84 -25.88 -18.81 0.69
N ARG A 85 -26.00 -18.20 1.88
CA ARG A 85 -26.86 -17.02 2.12
C ARG A 85 -26.03 -15.78 2.43
N ALA A 86 -26.38 -14.63 1.85
CA ALA A 86 -25.81 -13.35 2.25
C ALA A 86 -26.58 -12.73 3.42
N VAL A 87 -25.83 -12.10 4.32
CA VAL A 87 -26.34 -11.40 5.49
C VAL A 87 -25.71 -10.00 5.52
N PRO A 88 -26.51 -8.92 5.69
CA PRO A 88 -25.93 -7.59 5.90
C PRO A 88 -25.29 -7.51 7.29
N LEU A 89 -24.18 -6.78 7.41
CA LEU A 89 -23.38 -6.77 8.64
C LEU A 89 -24.12 -6.21 9.87
N ASP A 90 -25.12 -5.36 9.66
CA ASP A 90 -25.99 -4.83 10.71
C ASP A 90 -26.92 -5.89 11.33
N GLN A 91 -27.06 -7.06 10.69
CA GLN A 91 -27.79 -8.22 11.19
C GLN A 91 -26.88 -9.31 11.79
N LEU A 92 -25.62 -8.96 12.11
CA LEU A 92 -24.63 -9.91 12.61
C LEU A 92 -25.11 -10.66 13.86
N ASP A 93 -25.63 -9.96 14.87
CA ASP A 93 -26.07 -10.59 16.12
C ASP A 93 -27.19 -11.62 15.88
N ALA A 94 -28.13 -11.30 14.98
CA ALA A 94 -29.19 -12.23 14.59
C ALA A 94 -28.65 -13.45 13.85
N ALA A 95 -27.61 -13.28 13.03
CA ALA A 95 -26.96 -14.40 12.33
C ALA A 95 -26.16 -15.30 13.30
N LEU A 96 -25.51 -14.71 14.31
CA LEU A 96 -24.77 -15.46 15.34
C LEU A 96 -25.67 -16.42 16.11
N ALA A 97 -26.93 -16.05 16.38
CA ALA A 97 -27.92 -16.92 17.04
C ALA A 97 -28.20 -18.24 16.27
N GLY A 98 -27.93 -18.24 14.95
CA GLY A 98 -28.09 -19.40 14.08
C GLY A 98 -26.76 -20.04 13.65
N THR A 99 -25.64 -19.73 14.31
CA THR A 99 -24.30 -20.13 13.87
C THR A 99 -23.70 -21.15 14.83
N ASP A 100 -23.11 -22.21 14.28
CA ASP A 100 -22.36 -23.21 15.05
C ASP A 100 -20.84 -22.95 15.00
N VAL A 101 -20.36 -22.43 13.86
CA VAL A 101 -18.95 -22.07 13.64
C VAL A 101 -18.85 -20.70 12.97
N LEU A 102 -18.03 -19.83 13.54
CA LEU A 102 -17.77 -18.48 13.05
C LEU A 102 -16.39 -18.42 12.37
N VAL A 103 -16.30 -17.81 11.20
CA VAL A 103 -15.03 -17.52 10.53
C VAL A 103 -14.91 -16.02 10.29
N THR A 104 -13.88 -15.37 10.83
CA THR A 104 -13.65 -13.93 10.68
C THR A 104 -12.42 -13.65 9.82
N CYS A 105 -12.54 -12.66 8.92
CA CYS A 105 -11.48 -12.28 8.00
C CYS A 105 -11.65 -10.84 7.46
N THR A 106 -12.11 -9.92 8.30
CA THR A 106 -12.52 -8.58 7.85
C THR A 106 -11.35 -7.65 7.59
N GLY A 107 -10.23 -7.84 8.29
CA GLY A 107 -9.06 -6.94 8.25
C GLY A 107 -9.37 -5.51 8.70
N ALA A 108 -10.48 -5.31 9.42
CA ALA A 108 -10.94 -4.02 9.87
C ALA A 108 -10.37 -3.69 11.26
N ARG A 109 -9.70 -2.54 11.42
CA ARG A 109 -9.10 -2.13 12.70
C ARG A 109 -10.10 -1.82 13.83
N SER A 110 -11.40 -1.76 13.53
CA SER A 110 -12.44 -1.24 14.43
C SER A 110 -13.56 -2.23 14.72
N MET A 111 -13.45 -3.47 14.23
CA MET A 111 -14.46 -4.49 14.46
C MET A 111 -13.85 -5.57 15.34
N THR A 112 -14.34 -5.66 16.58
CA THR A 112 -14.01 -6.75 17.50
C THR A 112 -15.32 -7.39 17.92
N ILE A 113 -15.48 -8.69 17.67
CA ILE A 113 -16.57 -9.49 18.19
C ILE A 113 -16.17 -9.89 19.62
N GLY A 114 -16.92 -9.36 20.58
CA GLY A 114 -16.70 -9.61 22.00
C GLY A 114 -17.31 -10.93 22.46
N ALA A 115 -16.89 -11.40 23.65
CA ALA A 115 -17.48 -12.57 24.28
C ALA A 115 -18.98 -12.35 24.61
N ASP A 116 -19.38 -11.12 24.93
CA ASP A 116 -20.78 -10.74 25.15
C ASP A 116 -21.68 -11.00 23.95
N GLN A 117 -21.19 -10.78 22.72
CA GLN A 117 -21.95 -11.07 21.50
C GLN A 117 -22.09 -12.57 21.21
N LEU A 118 -21.15 -13.39 21.67
CA LEU A 118 -21.19 -14.85 21.49
C LEU A 118 -21.86 -15.57 22.67
N ALA A 119 -22.02 -14.92 23.81
CA ALA A 119 -22.66 -15.49 24.99
C ALA A 119 -24.11 -15.91 24.68
N GLY A 120 -24.43 -17.18 24.95
CA GLY A 120 -25.76 -17.74 24.70
C GLY A 120 -26.05 -18.08 23.23
N THR A 121 -25.07 -17.91 22.33
CA THR A 121 -25.16 -18.39 20.95
C THR A 121 -24.76 -19.87 20.84
N PRO A 122 -25.12 -20.58 19.77
CA PRO A 122 -24.68 -21.96 19.53
C PRO A 122 -23.22 -22.07 19.07
N VAL A 123 -22.49 -20.94 18.94
CA VAL A 123 -21.13 -20.92 18.42
C VAL A 123 -20.22 -21.70 19.35
N ALA A 124 -19.67 -22.81 18.84
CA ALA A 124 -18.74 -23.66 19.58
C ALA A 124 -17.29 -23.50 19.09
N GLY A 125 -17.12 -22.93 17.89
CA GLY A 125 -15.84 -22.78 17.21
C GLY A 125 -15.71 -21.45 16.48
N VAL A 126 -14.53 -20.84 16.57
CA VAL A 126 -14.18 -19.60 15.90
C VAL A 126 -12.84 -19.78 15.19
N VAL A 127 -12.80 -19.43 13.90
CA VAL A 127 -11.58 -19.32 13.10
C VAL A 127 -11.35 -17.85 12.79
N ASP A 128 -10.33 -17.24 13.40
CA ASP A 128 -10.00 -15.82 13.19
C ASP A 128 -8.73 -15.67 12.34
N LEU A 129 -8.94 -15.25 11.08
CA LEU A 129 -7.90 -15.05 10.08
C LEU A 129 -7.58 -13.58 9.83
N ALA A 130 -8.00 -12.68 10.74
CA ALA A 130 -7.76 -11.25 10.62
C ALA A 130 -6.46 -10.80 11.30
N LEU A 131 -5.90 -9.69 10.80
CA LEU A 131 -4.78 -8.97 11.42
C LEU A 131 -5.03 -7.46 11.36
N PRO A 132 -5.27 -6.77 12.49
CA PRO A 132 -5.40 -7.31 13.85
C PRO A 132 -6.59 -8.30 14.00
N PRO A 133 -6.63 -9.12 15.07
CA PRO A 133 -7.71 -10.08 15.31
C PRO A 133 -9.09 -9.43 15.36
N ASP A 134 -10.09 -10.11 14.80
CA ASP A 134 -11.48 -9.68 14.80
C ASP A 134 -12.24 -10.20 16.03
N VAL A 135 -11.72 -11.17 16.80
CA VAL A 135 -12.41 -11.78 17.96
C VAL A 135 -11.57 -11.66 19.24
N SER A 136 -12.21 -11.33 20.36
CA SER A 136 -11.54 -11.28 21.67
C SER A 136 -11.15 -12.68 22.16
N GLU A 137 -10.00 -12.82 22.84
CA GLU A 137 -9.59 -14.07 23.48
C GLU A 137 -10.52 -14.47 24.65
N ASP A 138 -11.29 -13.53 25.20
CA ASP A 138 -12.23 -13.77 26.31
C ASP A 138 -13.29 -14.83 26.00
N VAL A 139 -13.50 -15.15 24.71
CA VAL A 139 -14.42 -16.20 24.26
C VAL A 139 -14.06 -17.59 24.80
N HIS A 140 -12.80 -17.81 25.17
CA HIS A 140 -12.37 -19.04 25.86
C HIS A 140 -13.13 -19.26 27.18
N GLY A 141 -13.49 -18.18 27.90
CA GLY A 141 -14.29 -18.27 29.12
C GLY A 141 -15.71 -18.81 28.91
N LEU A 142 -16.20 -18.77 27.67
CA LEU A 142 -17.50 -19.35 27.26
C LEU A 142 -17.38 -20.80 26.80
N GLY A 143 -16.18 -21.38 26.84
CA GLY A 143 -15.92 -22.73 26.33
C GLY A 143 -15.91 -22.80 24.80
N ILE A 144 -15.73 -21.68 24.10
CA ILE A 144 -15.59 -21.59 22.64
C ILE A 144 -14.15 -21.92 22.25
N SER A 145 -13.96 -22.74 21.22
CA SER A 145 -12.61 -22.91 20.67
C SER A 145 -12.28 -21.78 19.70
N LEU A 146 -11.16 -21.11 19.94
CA LEU A 146 -10.63 -20.07 19.06
C LEU A 146 -9.36 -20.58 18.36
N VAL A 147 -9.36 -20.46 17.04
CA VAL A 147 -8.22 -20.74 16.17
C VAL A 147 -7.84 -19.45 15.46
N ASN A 148 -6.86 -18.73 15.99
CA ASN A 148 -6.35 -17.49 15.41
C ASN A 148 -5.05 -17.72 14.61
N LEU A 149 -4.59 -16.70 13.89
CA LEU A 149 -3.33 -16.76 13.14
C LEU A 149 -2.13 -17.15 14.00
N ASP A 150 -2.01 -16.62 15.22
CA ASP A 150 -0.88 -16.93 16.11
C ASP A 150 -0.83 -18.43 16.45
N ARG A 151 -1.99 -19.03 16.71
CA ARG A 151 -2.12 -20.47 16.97
C ARG A 151 -1.81 -21.31 15.74
N LEU A 152 -2.22 -20.86 14.55
CA LEU A 152 -1.90 -21.53 13.28
C LEU A 152 -0.41 -21.48 12.96
N VAL A 153 0.27 -20.40 13.33
CA VAL A 153 1.72 -20.24 13.13
C VAL A 153 2.50 -21.04 14.17
N ALA A 154 2.07 -21.06 15.44
CA ALA A 154 2.75 -21.80 16.51
C ALA A 154 2.80 -23.32 16.27
N GLY A 155 1.88 -23.87 15.49
CA GLY A 155 1.86 -25.28 15.08
C GLY A 155 2.66 -25.59 13.81
N ARG A 156 3.27 -24.60 13.16
CA ARG A 156 4.08 -24.77 11.95
C ARG A 156 5.53 -24.55 12.32
N ASP A 157 6.36 -25.57 12.09
CA ASP A 157 7.82 -25.40 12.10
C ASP A 157 8.17 -24.26 11.13
N ASP A 158 9.10 -23.43 11.58
CA ASP A 158 9.45 -22.11 11.07
C ASP A 158 9.82 -22.14 9.57
N ASP A 159 8.81 -22.06 8.69
CA ASP A 159 9.03 -21.88 7.25
C ASP A 159 9.25 -20.40 6.92
N THR A 160 10.15 -19.75 7.68
CA THR A 160 10.64 -18.40 7.37
C THR A 160 11.42 -18.33 6.05
N GLY A 161 11.47 -19.42 5.29
CA GLY A 161 12.25 -19.61 4.06
C GLY A 161 11.44 -20.10 2.86
N SER A 162 10.10 -20.04 2.88
CA SER A 162 9.31 -20.41 1.71
C SER A 162 9.72 -19.56 0.49
N THR A 163 9.91 -20.22 -0.66
CA THR A 163 10.31 -19.57 -1.93
C THR A 163 9.37 -18.41 -2.27
N GLU A 164 8.08 -18.54 -1.96
CA GLU A 164 7.06 -17.53 -2.19
C GLU A 164 7.31 -16.25 -1.39
N VAL A 165 7.74 -16.36 -0.12
CA VAL A 165 8.07 -15.20 0.72
C VAL A 165 9.32 -14.51 0.18
N ALA A 166 10.32 -15.26 -0.30
CA ALA A 166 11.52 -14.72 -0.90
C ALA A 166 11.21 -13.95 -2.21
N GLU A 167 10.37 -14.50 -3.08
CA GLU A 167 9.89 -13.86 -4.31
C GLU A 167 9.12 -12.58 -4.01
N ALA A 168 8.18 -12.62 -3.06
CA ALA A 168 7.42 -11.44 -2.64
C ALA A 168 8.34 -10.33 -2.12
N ARG A 169 9.33 -10.67 -1.28
CA ARG A 169 10.32 -9.72 -0.78
C ARG A 169 11.16 -9.14 -1.92
N ALA A 170 11.57 -9.95 -2.90
CA ALA A 170 12.34 -9.48 -4.04
C ALA A 170 11.56 -8.47 -4.89
N LEU A 171 10.28 -8.76 -5.19
CA LEU A 171 9.39 -7.86 -5.92
C LEU A 171 9.20 -6.54 -5.17
N VAL A 172 8.89 -6.59 -3.87
CA VAL A 172 8.72 -5.40 -3.03
C VAL A 172 10.00 -4.56 -3.02
N ARG A 173 11.18 -5.18 -2.88
CA ARG A 173 12.46 -4.46 -2.90
C ARG A 173 12.70 -3.75 -4.24
N ALA A 174 12.38 -4.39 -5.37
CA ALA A 174 12.52 -3.77 -6.68
C ALA A 174 11.60 -2.54 -6.81
N GLU A 175 10.32 -2.67 -6.45
CA GLU A 175 9.36 -1.56 -6.51
C GLU A 175 9.70 -0.40 -5.56
N VAL A 176 10.25 -0.71 -4.37
CA VAL A 176 10.75 0.31 -3.44
C VAL A 176 11.95 1.04 -4.05
N ARG A 177 12.87 0.31 -4.70
CA ARG A 177 14.03 0.92 -5.38
C ARG A 177 13.58 1.89 -6.48
N ASP A 178 12.64 1.47 -7.32
CA ASP A 178 12.10 2.30 -8.41
C ASP A 178 11.36 3.52 -7.87
N PHE A 179 10.54 3.35 -6.83
CA PHE A 179 9.86 4.46 -6.14
C PHE A 179 10.83 5.48 -5.57
N LEU A 180 11.88 5.02 -4.89
CA LEU A 180 12.89 5.90 -4.32
C LEU A 180 13.67 6.64 -5.41
N GLY A 181 13.95 5.99 -6.54
CA GLY A 181 14.56 6.64 -7.71
C GLY A 181 13.68 7.77 -8.26
N LEU A 182 12.39 7.52 -8.46
CA LEU A 182 11.43 8.56 -8.89
C LEU A 182 11.35 9.72 -7.90
N ARG A 183 11.32 9.42 -6.60
CA ARG A 183 11.27 10.44 -5.55
C ARG A 183 12.52 11.29 -5.51
N ARG A 184 13.71 10.70 -5.68
CA ARG A 184 14.97 11.45 -5.77
C ARG A 184 15.01 12.35 -7.00
N ALA A 185 14.58 11.87 -8.15
CA ALA A 185 14.48 12.69 -9.36
C ALA A 185 13.56 13.92 -9.15
N ALA A 186 12.41 13.72 -8.51
CA ALA A 186 11.46 14.80 -8.19
C ALA A 186 12.04 15.85 -7.21
N GLN A 187 12.89 15.45 -6.27
CA GLN A 187 13.53 16.38 -5.32
C GLN A 187 14.58 17.29 -5.99
N VAL A 188 15.14 16.86 -7.12
CA VAL A 188 16.18 17.59 -7.83
C VAL A 188 15.62 18.68 -8.77
N ALA A 189 14.46 18.43 -9.37
CA ALA A 189 13.86 19.34 -10.36
C ALA A 189 13.73 20.80 -9.86
N PRO A 190 13.26 21.09 -8.62
CA PRO A 190 13.18 22.45 -8.10
C PRO A 190 14.53 23.17 -8.02
N THR A 191 15.60 22.45 -7.68
CA THR A 191 16.95 23.01 -7.58
C THR A 191 17.46 23.44 -8.96
N VAL A 192 17.20 22.62 -9.99
CA VAL A 192 17.55 22.95 -11.38
C VAL A 192 16.79 24.18 -11.88
N VAL A 193 15.49 24.26 -11.55
CA VAL A 193 14.67 25.42 -11.91
C VAL A 193 15.20 26.69 -11.24
N ALA A 194 15.45 26.65 -9.93
CA ALA A 194 16.00 27.79 -9.19
C ALA A 194 17.36 28.26 -9.76
N LEU A 195 18.25 27.33 -10.12
CA LEU A 195 19.54 27.66 -10.74
C LEU A 195 19.37 28.38 -12.08
N ARG A 196 18.43 27.93 -12.93
CA ARG A 196 18.13 28.57 -14.22
C ARG A 196 17.47 29.93 -14.06
N SER A 197 16.61 30.10 -13.07
CA SER A 197 16.00 31.39 -12.73
C SER A 197 17.06 32.40 -12.30
N MET A 198 17.94 32.02 -11.36
CA MET A 198 19.03 32.88 -10.90
C MET A 198 19.95 33.30 -12.07
N ALA A 199 20.32 32.37 -12.94
CA ALA A 199 21.13 32.72 -14.10
C ALA A 199 20.41 33.67 -15.07
N SER A 200 19.09 33.51 -15.24
CA SER A 200 18.28 34.42 -16.06
C SER A 200 18.21 35.83 -15.46
N GLU A 201 18.12 35.94 -14.14
CA GLU A 201 18.15 37.22 -13.41
C GLU A 201 19.52 37.92 -13.56
N VAL A 202 20.62 37.18 -13.44
CA VAL A 202 21.98 37.70 -13.67
C VAL A 202 22.10 38.25 -15.09
N VAL A 203 21.64 37.50 -16.11
CA VAL A 203 21.63 37.97 -17.50
C VAL A 203 20.79 39.24 -17.66
N ALA A 204 19.59 39.28 -17.08
CA ALA A 204 18.73 40.46 -17.14
C ALA A 204 19.39 41.70 -16.50
N GLY A 205 20.03 41.53 -15.34
CA GLY A 205 20.76 42.59 -14.66
C GLY A 205 21.93 43.14 -15.49
N GLU A 206 22.72 42.27 -16.11
CA GLU A 206 23.84 42.69 -16.97
C GLU A 206 23.36 43.35 -18.29
N MET A 207 22.26 42.88 -18.87
CA MET A 207 21.64 43.55 -20.03
C MET A 207 21.11 44.95 -19.68
N ALA A 208 20.55 45.13 -18.47
CA ALA A 208 20.14 46.46 -18.01
C ALA A 208 21.34 47.41 -17.85
N ARG A 209 22.44 46.93 -17.27
CA ARG A 209 23.70 47.69 -17.15
C ARG A 209 24.30 48.06 -18.50
N LEU A 210 24.26 47.15 -19.47
CA LEU A 210 24.70 47.40 -20.84
C LEU A 210 23.91 48.54 -21.48
N SER A 211 22.58 48.52 -21.34
CA SER A 211 21.70 49.56 -21.87
C SER A 211 21.97 50.94 -21.26
N THR A 212 22.32 51.02 -19.97
CA THR A 212 22.71 52.30 -19.34
C THR A 212 24.07 52.80 -19.85
N ARG A 213 25.04 51.91 -20.06
CA ARG A 213 26.41 52.29 -20.49
C ARG A 213 26.50 52.60 -21.97
N LEU A 214 25.66 51.98 -22.79
CA LEU A 214 25.63 52.13 -24.25
C LEU A 214 24.20 52.48 -24.70
N PRO A 215 23.71 53.70 -24.40
CA PRO A 215 22.34 54.11 -24.72
C PRO A 215 22.08 54.20 -26.24
N THR A 216 23.14 54.32 -27.05
CA THR A 216 23.06 54.45 -28.51
C THR A 216 23.06 53.10 -29.25
N LEU A 217 23.21 51.97 -28.55
CA LEU A 217 23.10 50.65 -29.19
C LEU A 217 21.72 50.54 -29.87
N ASP A 218 21.63 49.88 -31.03
CA ASP A 218 20.33 49.60 -31.62
C ASP A 218 19.69 48.34 -30.99
N ASP A 219 18.38 48.14 -31.22
CA ASP A 219 17.65 47.02 -30.64
C ASP A 219 18.09 45.66 -31.21
N ARG A 220 18.56 45.63 -32.46
CA ARG A 220 19.00 44.40 -33.13
C ARG A 220 20.33 43.91 -32.56
N GLU A 221 21.25 44.83 -32.32
CA GLU A 221 22.53 44.59 -31.65
C GLU A 221 22.31 44.15 -30.21
N ARG A 222 21.39 44.79 -29.48
CA ARG A 222 21.01 44.39 -28.11
C ARG A 222 20.51 42.95 -28.06
N ASP A 223 19.61 42.59 -28.98
CA ASP A 223 19.07 41.23 -29.07
C ASP A 223 20.15 40.19 -29.41
N GLU A 224 21.09 40.51 -30.29
CA GLU A 224 22.19 39.59 -30.64
C GLU A 224 23.15 39.37 -29.46
N VAL A 225 23.43 40.43 -28.70
CA VAL A 225 24.22 40.35 -27.46
C VAL A 225 23.48 39.48 -26.43
N GLN A 226 22.19 39.74 -26.19
CA GLN A 226 21.38 38.97 -25.25
C GLN A 226 21.31 37.49 -25.64
N ARG A 227 21.11 37.18 -26.93
CA ARG A 227 21.12 35.80 -27.44
C ARG A 227 22.47 35.13 -27.24
N THR A 228 23.56 35.87 -27.42
CA THR A 228 24.91 35.34 -27.21
C THR A 228 25.19 35.04 -25.74
N VAL A 229 24.84 35.96 -24.84
CA VAL A 229 24.98 35.77 -23.39
C VAL A 229 24.13 34.58 -22.90
N ARG A 230 22.86 34.49 -23.33
CA ARG A 230 21.99 33.35 -23.02
C ARG A 230 22.59 32.03 -23.49
N ARG A 231 23.10 31.96 -24.72
CA ARG A 231 23.77 30.75 -25.24
C ARG A 231 24.99 30.34 -24.41
N VAL A 232 25.76 31.29 -23.87
CA VAL A 232 26.89 30.98 -22.99
C VAL A 232 26.39 30.39 -21.67
N VAL A 233 25.40 31.04 -21.04
CA VAL A 233 24.79 30.57 -19.79
C VAL A 233 24.19 29.17 -19.96
N ASP A 234 23.41 28.95 -21.02
CA ASP A 234 22.79 27.65 -21.29
C ASP A 234 23.85 26.54 -21.44
N LYS A 235 24.97 26.83 -22.13
CA LYS A 235 26.08 25.89 -22.27
C LYS A 235 26.76 25.59 -20.93
N LEU A 236 26.95 26.59 -20.07
CA LEU A 236 27.56 26.42 -18.75
C LEU A 236 26.66 25.63 -17.80
N LEU A 237 25.35 25.85 -17.85
CA LEU A 237 24.38 25.18 -16.97
C LEU A 237 23.97 23.79 -17.44
N HIS A 238 24.16 23.46 -18.73
CA HIS A 238 23.74 22.19 -19.28
C HIS A 238 24.38 20.99 -18.57
N GLN A 239 25.72 20.96 -18.48
CA GLN A 239 26.45 19.82 -17.87
C GLN A 239 26.15 19.64 -16.37
N PRO A 240 26.18 20.70 -15.52
CA PRO A 240 25.78 20.59 -14.12
C PRO A 240 24.34 20.09 -13.94
N THR A 241 23.40 20.59 -14.75
CA THR A 241 21.99 20.17 -14.71
C THR A 241 21.83 18.68 -15.02
N VAL A 242 22.47 18.21 -16.09
CA VAL A 242 22.42 16.80 -16.51
C VAL A 242 23.07 15.91 -15.44
N ARG A 243 24.21 16.34 -14.87
CA ARG A 243 24.93 15.55 -13.87
C ARG A 243 24.12 15.39 -12.57
N VAL A 244 23.41 16.43 -12.17
CA VAL A 244 22.56 16.42 -10.97
C VAL A 244 21.33 15.54 -11.15
N GLN A 245 20.76 15.49 -12.35
CA GLN A 245 19.71 14.51 -12.69
C GLN A 245 20.25 13.07 -12.68
N ALA A 246 21.43 12.83 -13.28
CA ALA A 246 22.04 11.50 -13.33
C ALA A 246 22.46 10.96 -11.94
N LEU A 247 22.95 11.84 -11.06
CA LEU A 247 23.36 11.45 -9.71
C LEU A 247 22.17 11.23 -8.76
N SER A 248 20.99 11.80 -9.06
CA SER A 248 19.76 11.50 -8.29
C SER A 248 19.32 10.04 -8.38
N THR A 249 19.79 9.32 -9.39
CA THR A 249 19.43 7.92 -9.64
C THR A 249 20.30 6.95 -8.82
N ASP A 250 21.48 7.38 -8.37
CA ASP A 250 22.42 6.59 -7.58
C ASP A 250 22.14 6.73 -6.07
N PRO A 251 21.85 5.62 -5.34
CA PRO A 251 21.56 5.67 -3.90
C PRO A 251 22.75 6.04 -3.03
N ASP A 252 24.00 5.88 -3.50
CA ASP A 252 25.21 6.23 -2.74
C ASP A 252 25.79 7.60 -3.15
N ALA A 253 25.16 8.29 -4.09
CA ALA A 253 25.60 9.61 -4.50
C ALA A 253 25.36 10.64 -3.40
N VAL A 254 26.41 11.44 -3.13
CA VAL A 254 26.34 12.67 -2.35
C VAL A 254 25.14 13.50 -2.78
N ASP A 255 24.41 14.11 -1.84
CA ASP A 255 23.26 15.00 -2.12
C ASP A 255 23.72 16.22 -2.93
N TYR A 256 23.85 16.02 -4.24
CA TYR A 256 24.37 16.98 -5.20
C TYR A 256 23.42 18.16 -5.35
N ALA A 257 22.14 17.98 -5.04
CA ALA A 257 21.16 19.07 -4.99
C ALA A 257 21.38 19.95 -3.76
N ALA A 258 21.73 19.40 -2.59
CA ALA A 258 22.18 20.19 -1.45
C ALA A 258 23.46 20.97 -1.78
N ALA A 259 24.46 20.30 -2.38
CA ALA A 259 25.70 20.94 -2.79
C ALA A 259 25.47 22.09 -3.78
N LEU A 260 24.58 21.92 -4.76
CA LEU A 260 24.21 23.02 -5.67
C LEU A 260 23.51 24.18 -4.96
N ARG A 261 22.56 23.88 -4.04
CA ARG A 261 21.89 24.93 -3.26
C ARG A 261 22.89 25.77 -2.48
N GLU A 262 23.90 25.12 -1.89
CA GLU A 262 24.94 25.79 -1.11
C GLU A 262 25.94 26.55 -2.01
N LEU A 263 26.49 25.90 -3.03
CA LEU A 263 27.48 26.50 -3.94
C LEU A 263 26.94 27.71 -4.70
N PHE A 264 25.66 27.71 -5.04
CA PHE A 264 25.01 28.77 -5.79
C PHE A 264 24.12 29.67 -4.93
N ALA A 265 24.11 29.49 -3.60
CA ALA A 265 23.29 30.25 -2.66
C ALA A 265 21.83 30.44 -3.16
N LEU A 266 21.22 29.35 -3.64
CA LEU A 266 19.90 29.40 -4.25
C LEU A 266 18.84 29.81 -3.22
N ASP A 267 17.98 30.77 -3.59
CA ASP A 267 16.93 31.26 -2.72
C ASP A 267 15.97 30.13 -2.29
N PRO A 268 15.83 29.86 -0.97
CA PRO A 268 14.92 28.84 -0.46
C PRO A 268 13.46 29.07 -0.85
N GLN A 269 13.04 30.32 -1.03
CA GLN A 269 11.65 30.65 -1.41
C GLN A 269 11.37 30.28 -2.86
N THR A 270 12.32 30.50 -3.76
CA THR A 270 12.24 30.07 -5.17
C THR A 270 12.15 28.54 -5.28
N VAL A 271 12.96 27.81 -4.49
CA VAL A 271 12.89 26.34 -4.45
C VAL A 271 11.55 25.86 -3.90
N ALA A 272 11.06 26.48 -2.81
CA ALA A 272 9.78 26.13 -2.19
C ALA A 272 8.57 26.43 -3.10
N ALA A 273 8.59 27.53 -3.84
CA ALA A 273 7.52 27.92 -4.76
C ALA A 273 7.35 26.89 -5.89
N VAL A 274 8.46 26.38 -6.44
CA VAL A 274 8.45 25.33 -7.47
C VAL A 274 7.95 24.00 -6.90
N MET A 275 8.39 23.62 -5.69
CA MET A 275 7.88 22.42 -5.00
C MET A 275 6.37 22.49 -4.73
N SER A 276 5.82 23.68 -4.50
CA SER A 276 4.40 23.88 -4.21
C SER A 276 3.53 23.82 -5.47
N ALA A 277 4.07 24.23 -6.62
CA ALA A 277 3.36 24.25 -7.91
C ALA A 277 3.22 22.85 -8.55
N GLU A 278 4.08 21.90 -8.19
CA GLU A 278 4.07 20.52 -8.69
C GLU A 278 3.17 19.56 -7.89
N VAL A 279 2.51 20.01 -6.81
CA VAL A 279 1.49 19.21 -6.12
C VAL A 279 0.15 19.46 -6.81
N PRO A 280 -0.38 18.54 -7.65
CA PRO A 280 -1.76 18.65 -8.09
C PRO A 280 -2.61 18.48 -6.83
N SER A 281 -3.61 19.36 -6.64
CA SER A 281 -4.59 19.15 -5.56
C SER A 281 -5.18 17.75 -5.72
N ALA A 282 -4.93 16.90 -4.73
CA ALA A 282 -5.55 15.58 -4.62
C ALA A 282 -7.07 15.70 -4.42
#